data_AF-A0A8K1CT00-F1
#
_entry.id   AF-A0A8K1CT00-F1
#
_cell.length_a   1.000
_cell.length_b   1.000
_cell.length_c   1.000
_cell.angle_alpha   90.00
_cell.angle_beta   90.00
_cell.angle_gamma   90.00
#
_symmetry.space_group_name_H-M   'P 1'
#
loop_
_entity.id
_entity.type
_entity.pdbx_description
1 polymer ?
#
loop_
_entity_poly.entity_id
_entity_poly.type
_entity_poly.pdbx_seq_one_letter_code
_entity_poly.pdbx_strand_id
1 'polypeptide(L)'
;MTSMSTSMGTRLGASQLDADERERQLMNLKMEVAHLRERLLMRVGGDATAAELDDENDALKKSLTETQEAFAAQQRALQELDAKYAKSMLNLVKLDQAWKSSVGETQRAQKQLARRDETIKTLQMQLSRRADAVDTQTSELQTTLTYQRERIDALEQRVAKKEKENAGQREQLQRLTLRTKELEGQLESRKHQEKEAHVATKDEYEQLQRESDQMRETLATLRGEMTALRDERTSLQTQVTETKMSLKAAMFKYVQLKEDKVVLDVRVAAADEKIEQSQRDAALSKQEVERVQSQLLKREDELVQLEKSKNELAKEVEQQKKRLEEMAARSQDARQLELKHESSWKDKASSLENEVRALKSQLESQRTEIEQMKQVQTDVARVLSGDANTSGDKLLALSNEVIERQRVAENHAMQLLKKIMCLEKDAAQVTQLKQANATLQMEYEKTRMAMERTKSAVNTSMSSVSEKTPTVPERIEGPKPTAAATVPSTTLSLSTQMKSASLSSTIRNKENVPTSTIATGKLQSVTTKRKLELPTTTGNDKTKTTGNEPGTPSRKRSLFMQSRYLQKFAKR
;
A
#
# COMPACT_ATOMS: atom_id res chain seq x y z
N MET A 1 136.76 -123.14 34.19
CA MET A 1 136.69 -124.17 35.24
C MET A 1 137.12 -125.49 34.60
N THR A 2 138.36 -125.97 34.80
CA THR A 2 138.94 -126.75 35.94
C THR A 2 138.84 -128.28 35.76
N SER A 3 139.78 -129.03 36.35
CA SER A 3 140.14 -130.45 36.10
C SER A 3 140.85 -130.67 34.73
N MET A 4 142.13 -131.07 34.65
CA MET A 4 142.86 -132.28 35.14
C MET A 4 142.69 -133.46 34.17
N SER A 5 143.70 -134.01 33.47
CA SER A 5 145.17 -134.09 33.66
C SER A 5 145.69 -135.21 34.58
N THR A 6 145.26 -136.46 34.34
CA THR A 6 145.88 -137.68 34.93
C THR A 6 145.62 -138.93 34.07
N SER A 7 146.58 -139.33 33.21
CA SER A 7 146.75 -140.72 32.73
C SER A 7 148.05 -140.89 31.90
N MET A 8 149.22 -140.82 32.55
CA MET A 8 150.55 -140.99 31.93
C MET A 8 151.51 -141.83 32.81
N GLY A 9 150.98 -142.62 33.77
CA GLY A 9 151.78 -143.24 34.83
C GLY A 9 152.05 -144.75 34.71
N THR A 10 151.30 -145.50 33.90
CA THR A 10 151.23 -146.98 34.01
C THR A 10 151.93 -147.77 32.91
N ARG A 11 152.59 -147.12 31.94
CA ARG A 11 153.21 -147.83 30.79
C ARG A 11 154.70 -148.17 30.93
N LEU A 12 155.41 -147.65 31.93
CA LEU A 12 156.85 -147.92 32.09
C LEU A 12 157.15 -149.19 32.90
N GLY A 13 156.36 -149.51 33.93
CA GLY A 13 156.63 -150.68 34.80
C GLY A 13 156.53 -152.03 34.10
N ALA A 14 155.59 -152.17 33.15
CA ALA A 14 155.41 -153.43 32.41
C ALA A 14 156.63 -153.78 31.55
N SER A 15 157.22 -152.79 30.85
CA SER A 15 158.37 -152.99 29.97
C SER A 15 159.66 -153.39 30.70
N GLN A 16 159.71 -153.21 32.03
CA GLN A 16 160.90 -153.50 32.83
C GLN A 16 160.84 -154.92 33.43
N LEU A 17 159.67 -155.37 33.88
CA LEU A 17 159.43 -156.79 34.19
C LEU A 17 159.69 -157.69 32.97
N ASP A 18 159.24 -157.25 31.79
CA ASP A 18 159.49 -157.91 30.50
C ASP A 18 161.00 -158.02 30.16
N ALA A 19 161.85 -157.16 30.71
CA ALA A 19 163.30 -157.21 30.55
C ALA A 19 163.96 -158.16 31.56
N ASP A 20 163.64 -158.01 32.85
CA ASP A 20 164.11 -158.87 33.93
C ASP A 20 163.80 -160.36 33.67
N GLU A 21 162.61 -160.65 33.12
CA GLU A 21 162.17 -162.01 32.84
C GLU A 21 162.89 -162.64 31.63
N ARG A 22 163.24 -161.83 30.61
CA ARG A 22 164.13 -162.25 29.51
C ARG A 22 165.56 -162.48 29.98
N GLU A 23 166.06 -161.67 30.92
CA GLU A 23 167.40 -161.86 31.48
C GLU A 23 167.50 -163.15 32.32
N ARG A 24 166.45 -163.48 33.10
CA ARG A 24 166.33 -164.77 33.80
C ARG A 24 166.31 -165.96 32.82
N GLN A 25 165.56 -165.86 31.72
CA GLN A 25 165.54 -166.89 30.68
C GLN A 25 166.92 -167.08 30.03
N LEU A 26 167.64 -165.98 29.76
CA LEU A 26 169.04 -166.01 29.28
C LEU A 26 170.00 -166.64 30.30
N MET A 27 169.77 -166.44 31.61
CA MET A 27 170.59 -167.07 32.66
C MET A 27 170.31 -168.57 32.77
N ASN A 28 169.06 -169.01 32.70
CA ASN A 28 168.69 -170.43 32.68
C ASN A 28 169.29 -171.14 31.46
N LEU A 29 169.15 -170.57 30.25
CA LEU A 29 169.76 -171.11 29.03
C LEU A 29 171.29 -171.23 29.14
N LYS A 30 171.96 -170.27 29.79
CA LYS A 30 173.41 -170.36 30.06
C LYS A 30 173.76 -171.52 31.00
N MET A 31 172.95 -171.80 32.02
CA MET A 31 173.13 -172.99 32.87
C MET A 31 172.87 -174.29 32.12
N GLU A 32 171.80 -174.35 31.32
CA GLU A 32 171.47 -175.54 30.52
C GLU A 32 172.58 -175.87 29.51
N VAL A 33 173.16 -174.86 28.84
CA VAL A 33 174.32 -175.02 27.95
C VAL A 33 175.57 -175.49 28.72
N ALA A 34 175.78 -175.06 29.97
CA ALA A 34 176.86 -175.57 30.81
C ALA A 34 176.65 -177.06 31.17
N HIS A 35 175.45 -177.42 31.66
CA HIS A 35 175.08 -178.80 31.96
C HIS A 35 175.00 -179.72 30.73
N LEU A 36 174.82 -179.17 29.52
CA LEU A 36 174.94 -179.91 28.26
C LEU A 36 176.41 -180.14 27.88
N ARG A 37 177.29 -179.14 28.04
CA ARG A 37 178.75 -179.32 27.85
C ARG A 37 179.33 -180.37 28.80
N GLU A 38 178.90 -180.36 30.06
CA GLU A 38 179.31 -181.34 31.08
C GLU A 38 178.80 -182.76 30.74
N ARG A 39 177.54 -182.91 30.32
CA ARG A 39 177.00 -184.20 29.84
C ARG A 39 177.65 -184.71 28.55
N LEU A 40 178.04 -183.81 27.64
CA LEU A 40 178.76 -184.18 26.42
C LEU A 40 180.17 -184.67 26.75
N LEU A 41 180.92 -183.96 27.62
CA LEU A 41 182.22 -184.42 28.12
C LEU A 41 182.16 -185.82 28.74
N MET A 42 181.11 -186.12 29.51
CA MET A 42 180.87 -187.43 30.11
C MET A 42 180.39 -188.52 29.13
N ARG A 43 180.20 -188.21 27.83
CA ARG A 43 179.72 -189.16 26.80
C ARG A 43 180.69 -189.48 25.67
N VAL A 44 181.81 -188.75 25.50
CA VAL A 44 182.80 -189.05 24.43
C VAL A 44 183.73 -190.21 24.84
N GLY A 45 183.15 -191.34 25.26
CA GLY A 45 183.84 -192.42 25.97
C GLY A 45 183.37 -193.84 25.63
N GLY A 46 182.72 -194.05 24.48
CA GLY A 46 182.34 -195.37 23.99
C GLY A 46 181.23 -195.32 22.93
N ASP A 47 181.57 -195.76 21.72
CA ASP A 47 180.74 -196.24 20.61
C ASP A 47 179.30 -195.69 20.45
N ALA A 48 179.13 -194.85 19.44
CA ALA A 48 177.86 -194.56 18.76
C ALA A 48 178.06 -194.72 17.23
N THR A 49 177.02 -195.07 16.48
CA THR A 49 177.14 -195.55 15.09
C THR A 49 176.65 -194.56 14.05
N ALA A 50 177.33 -194.51 12.90
CA ALA A 50 177.18 -193.42 11.92
C ALA A 50 175.76 -193.25 11.33
N ALA A 51 174.95 -194.31 11.28
CA ALA A 51 173.56 -194.23 10.81
C ALA A 51 172.70 -193.31 11.70
N GLU A 52 172.95 -193.30 13.01
CA GLU A 52 172.24 -192.47 13.99
C GLU A 52 172.49 -190.97 13.71
N LEU A 53 173.68 -190.62 13.20
CA LEU A 53 174.03 -189.24 12.85
C LEU A 53 173.36 -188.75 11.56
N ASP A 54 173.12 -189.62 10.57
CA ASP A 54 172.40 -189.24 9.35
C ASP A 54 170.88 -189.11 9.60
N ASP A 55 170.30 -189.99 10.42
CA ASP A 55 168.91 -189.87 10.90
C ASP A 55 168.73 -188.59 11.74
N GLU A 56 169.67 -188.27 12.65
CA GLU A 56 169.68 -186.99 13.37
C GLU A 56 169.83 -185.78 12.43
N ASN A 57 170.64 -185.87 11.37
CA ASN A 57 170.88 -184.80 10.41
C ASN A 57 169.64 -184.51 9.55
N ASP A 58 168.94 -185.53 9.06
CA ASP A 58 167.67 -185.34 8.34
C ASP A 58 166.52 -184.92 9.27
N ALA A 59 166.49 -185.39 10.53
CA ALA A 59 165.58 -184.85 11.54
C ALA A 59 165.85 -183.35 11.83
N LEU A 60 167.11 -182.93 11.90
CA LEU A 60 167.51 -181.53 12.07
C LEU A 60 167.17 -180.67 10.84
N LYS A 61 167.40 -181.17 9.61
CA LYS A 61 166.96 -180.48 8.38
C LYS A 61 165.44 -180.32 8.35
N LYS A 62 164.70 -181.38 8.71
CA LYS A 62 163.24 -181.34 8.75
C LYS A 62 162.73 -180.34 9.79
N SER A 63 163.29 -180.37 11.00
CA SER A 63 163.00 -179.38 12.05
C SER A 63 163.38 -177.95 11.62
N LEU A 64 164.46 -177.78 10.86
CA LEU A 64 164.84 -176.48 10.29
C LEU A 64 163.82 -176.00 9.24
N THR A 65 163.32 -176.88 8.37
CA THR A 65 162.23 -176.51 7.43
C THR A 65 160.92 -176.23 8.16
N GLU A 66 160.53 -177.05 9.15
CA GLU A 66 159.31 -176.85 9.94
C GLU A 66 159.37 -175.54 10.74
N THR A 67 160.53 -175.17 11.29
CA THR A 67 160.73 -173.88 11.99
C THR A 67 160.82 -172.68 11.03
N GLN A 68 161.38 -172.84 9.83
CA GLN A 68 161.34 -171.80 8.79
C GLN A 68 159.90 -171.57 8.27
N GLU A 69 159.13 -172.64 8.07
CA GLU A 69 157.71 -172.54 7.68
C GLU A 69 156.86 -171.94 8.81
N ALA A 70 157.09 -172.34 10.06
CA ALA A 70 156.44 -171.74 11.22
C ALA A 70 156.77 -170.25 11.38
N PHE A 71 158.04 -169.85 11.17
CA PHE A 71 158.45 -168.45 11.18
C PHE A 71 157.79 -167.66 10.03
N ALA A 72 157.76 -168.22 8.81
CA ALA A 72 157.08 -167.60 7.68
C ALA A 72 155.56 -167.50 7.88
N ALA A 73 154.94 -168.47 8.54
CA ALA A 73 153.54 -168.42 8.93
C ALA A 73 153.28 -167.35 10.01
N GLN A 74 154.15 -167.24 11.02
CA GLN A 74 154.10 -166.19 12.03
C GLN A 74 154.29 -164.80 11.41
N GLN A 75 155.21 -164.64 10.46
CA GLN A 75 155.44 -163.38 9.76
C GLN A 75 154.26 -162.98 8.88
N ARG A 76 153.59 -163.93 8.20
CA ARG A 76 152.31 -163.69 7.51
C ARG A 76 151.20 -163.31 8.49
N ALA A 77 151.09 -163.98 9.63
CA ALA A 77 150.09 -163.67 10.66
C ALA A 77 150.29 -162.26 11.27
N LEU A 78 151.55 -161.83 11.46
CA LEU A 78 151.88 -160.47 11.85
C LEU A 78 151.51 -159.45 10.77
N GLN A 79 151.85 -159.69 9.50
CA GLN A 79 151.47 -158.82 8.38
C GLN A 79 149.93 -158.72 8.22
N GLU A 80 149.20 -159.81 8.44
CA GLU A 80 147.74 -159.80 8.49
C GLU A 80 147.21 -158.98 9.68
N LEU A 81 147.84 -159.07 10.86
CA LEU A 81 147.47 -158.31 12.04
C LEU A 81 147.73 -156.81 11.84
N ASP A 82 148.87 -156.45 11.25
CA ASP A 82 149.21 -155.08 10.87
C ASP A 82 148.25 -154.54 9.81
N ALA A 83 147.85 -155.34 8.81
CA ALA A 83 146.84 -154.95 7.83
C ALA A 83 145.45 -154.75 8.46
N LYS A 84 145.07 -155.61 9.41
CA LYS A 84 143.83 -155.46 10.21
C LYS A 84 143.88 -154.21 11.09
N TYR A 85 145.03 -153.92 11.71
CA TYR A 85 145.26 -152.73 12.53
C TYR A 85 145.27 -151.44 11.70
N ALA A 86 145.98 -151.40 10.57
CA ALA A 86 145.98 -150.26 9.65
C ALA A 86 144.56 -149.97 9.13
N LYS A 87 143.78 -151.02 8.82
CA LYS A 87 142.37 -150.90 8.42
C LYS A 87 141.48 -150.39 9.57
N SER A 88 141.71 -150.82 10.81
CA SER A 88 140.95 -150.31 11.98
C SER A 88 141.29 -148.85 12.28
N MET A 89 142.57 -148.45 12.20
CA MET A 89 143.02 -147.07 12.34
C MET A 89 142.46 -146.17 11.23
N LEU A 90 142.46 -146.62 9.98
CA LEU A 90 141.84 -145.88 8.87
C LEU A 90 140.33 -145.70 9.07
N ASN A 91 139.65 -146.71 9.59
CA ASN A 91 138.22 -146.60 9.93
C ASN A 91 137.99 -145.66 11.13
N LEU A 92 138.87 -145.66 12.13
CA LEU A 92 138.81 -144.72 13.26
C LEU A 92 138.96 -143.27 12.80
N VAL A 93 139.92 -142.99 11.91
CA VAL A 93 140.13 -141.66 11.31
C VAL A 93 138.93 -141.24 10.47
N LYS A 94 138.32 -142.15 9.70
CA LYS A 94 137.08 -141.87 8.94
C LYS A 94 135.89 -141.57 9.86
N LEU A 95 135.76 -142.28 10.99
CA LEU A 95 134.71 -142.03 11.99
C LEU A 95 134.91 -140.69 12.70
N ASP A 96 136.15 -140.35 13.07
CA ASP A 96 136.50 -139.02 13.62
C ASP A 96 136.22 -137.89 12.61
N GLN A 97 136.58 -138.07 11.33
CA GLN A 97 136.29 -137.10 10.28
C GLN A 97 134.78 -136.94 10.01
N ALA A 98 134.02 -138.04 10.02
CA ALA A 98 132.57 -138.02 9.90
C ALA A 98 131.90 -137.36 11.11
N TRP A 99 132.36 -137.66 12.32
CA TRP A 99 131.90 -137.05 13.57
C TRP A 99 132.18 -135.54 13.59
N LYS A 100 133.41 -135.11 13.26
CA LYS A 100 133.77 -133.69 13.10
C LYS A 100 132.91 -132.98 12.04
N SER A 101 132.58 -133.66 10.95
CA SER A 101 131.67 -133.12 9.92
C SER A 101 130.25 -132.94 10.46
N SER A 102 129.72 -133.94 11.17
CA SER A 102 128.40 -133.89 11.82
C SER A 102 128.33 -132.84 12.94
N VAL A 103 129.38 -132.66 13.73
CA VAL A 103 129.52 -131.56 14.71
C VAL A 103 129.54 -130.19 14.00
N GLY A 104 130.22 -130.10 12.84
CA GLY A 104 130.18 -128.91 12.00
C GLY A 104 128.78 -128.61 11.44
N GLU A 105 128.04 -129.63 10.99
CA GLU A 105 126.69 -129.51 10.46
C GLU A 105 125.65 -129.16 11.53
N THR A 106 125.68 -129.84 12.67
CA THR A 106 124.82 -129.51 13.82
C THR A 106 125.10 -128.10 14.34
N GLN A 107 126.36 -127.65 14.39
CA GLN A 107 126.66 -126.26 14.75
C GLN A 107 126.17 -125.25 13.68
N ARG A 108 126.24 -125.58 12.38
CA ARG A 108 125.64 -124.75 11.31
C ARG A 108 124.13 -124.68 11.46
N ALA A 109 123.46 -125.80 11.70
CA ALA A 109 122.01 -125.88 11.94
C ALA A 109 121.60 -125.07 13.18
N GLN A 110 122.32 -125.21 14.30
CA GLN A 110 122.08 -124.43 15.52
C GLN A 110 122.27 -122.92 15.30
N LYS A 111 123.27 -122.51 14.50
CA LYS A 111 123.47 -121.10 14.09
C LYS A 111 122.35 -120.61 13.14
N GLN A 112 121.76 -121.48 12.32
CA GLN A 112 120.58 -121.14 11.49
C GLN A 112 119.29 -121.05 12.33
N LEU A 113 119.11 -121.93 13.32
CA LEU A 113 118.00 -121.87 14.27
C LEU A 113 118.05 -120.57 15.08
N ALA A 114 119.19 -120.27 15.73
CA ALA A 114 119.34 -119.02 16.49
C ALA A 114 119.09 -117.75 15.66
N ARG A 115 119.47 -117.75 14.37
CA ARG A 115 119.13 -116.67 13.43
C ARG A 115 117.63 -116.61 13.14
N ARG A 116 116.96 -117.76 12.97
CA ARG A 116 115.51 -117.83 12.76
C ARG A 116 114.74 -117.39 14.00
N ASP A 117 115.13 -117.85 15.18
CA ASP A 117 114.54 -117.43 16.46
C ASP A 117 114.64 -115.91 16.65
N GLU A 118 115.79 -115.31 16.31
CA GLU A 118 115.94 -113.85 16.36
C GLU A 118 115.06 -113.14 15.30
N THR A 119 114.96 -113.66 14.07
CA THR A 119 114.00 -113.10 13.11
C THR A 119 112.55 -113.23 13.58
N ILE A 120 112.18 -114.35 14.23
CA ILE A 120 110.84 -114.56 14.80
C ILE A 120 110.58 -113.54 15.91
N LYS A 121 111.52 -113.29 16.84
CA LYS A 121 111.38 -112.23 17.85
C LYS A 121 111.21 -110.85 17.23
N THR A 122 112.01 -110.50 16.21
CA THR A 122 111.88 -109.18 15.55
C THR A 122 110.55 -109.03 14.82
N LEU A 123 110.03 -110.09 14.19
CA LEU A 123 108.71 -110.10 13.55
C LEU A 123 107.58 -110.06 14.58
N GLN A 124 107.70 -110.78 15.70
CA GLN A 124 106.76 -110.71 16.83
C GLN A 124 106.71 -109.29 17.40
N MET A 125 107.86 -108.66 17.66
CA MET A 125 107.92 -107.26 18.13
C MET A 125 107.36 -106.27 17.09
N GLN A 126 107.56 -106.49 15.79
CA GLN A 126 106.93 -105.68 14.74
C GLN A 126 105.42 -105.89 14.67
N LEU A 127 104.92 -107.11 14.91
CA LEU A 127 103.50 -107.42 14.96
C LEU A 127 102.83 -106.82 16.21
N SER A 128 103.44 -106.93 17.40
CA SER A 128 102.97 -106.26 18.62
C SER A 128 102.86 -104.76 18.40
N ARG A 129 103.94 -104.09 17.96
CA ARG A 129 103.92 -102.65 17.66
C ARG A 129 102.89 -102.24 16.60
N ARG A 130 102.51 -103.14 15.69
CA ARG A 130 101.44 -102.92 14.71
C ARG A 130 100.04 -103.13 15.30
N ALA A 131 99.87 -104.08 16.21
CA ALA A 131 98.64 -104.23 16.98
C ALA A 131 98.43 -103.00 17.88
N ASP A 132 99.44 -102.63 18.68
CA ASP A 132 99.43 -101.43 19.53
C ASP A 132 99.06 -100.17 18.73
N ALA A 133 99.63 -100.00 17.52
CA ALA A 133 99.35 -98.87 16.64
C ALA A 133 97.92 -98.89 16.04
N VAL A 134 97.36 -100.07 15.77
CA VAL A 134 95.97 -100.22 15.30
C VAL A 134 94.99 -100.00 16.44
N ASP A 135 95.29 -100.46 17.65
CA ASP A 135 94.45 -100.26 18.84
C ASP A 135 94.44 -98.76 19.23
N THR A 136 95.59 -98.07 19.22
CA THR A 136 95.62 -96.62 19.43
C THR A 136 94.84 -95.87 18.36
N GLN A 137 95.04 -96.16 17.07
CA GLN A 137 94.25 -95.54 15.99
C GLN A 137 92.75 -95.83 16.11
N THR A 138 92.38 -97.04 16.55
CA THR A 138 90.98 -97.40 16.78
C THR A 138 90.39 -96.60 17.95
N SER A 139 91.15 -96.35 19.02
CA SER A 139 90.71 -95.50 20.13
C SER A 139 90.60 -94.01 19.75
N GLU A 140 91.50 -93.49 18.89
CA GLU A 140 91.43 -92.15 18.32
C GLU A 140 90.20 -91.99 17.41
N LEU A 141 89.89 -93.01 16.60
CA LEU A 141 88.69 -93.03 15.77
C LEU A 141 87.41 -93.15 16.63
N GLN A 142 87.41 -93.90 17.73
CA GLN A 142 86.27 -93.98 18.64
C GLN A 142 86.03 -92.67 19.41
N THR A 143 87.08 -91.99 19.88
CA THR A 143 86.98 -90.69 20.56
C THR A 143 86.56 -89.57 19.61
N THR A 144 87.04 -89.57 18.37
CA THR A 144 86.55 -88.62 17.36
C THR A 144 85.12 -88.90 16.89
N LEU A 145 84.70 -90.18 16.79
CA LEU A 145 83.30 -90.54 16.48
C LEU A 145 82.33 -90.19 17.62
N THR A 146 82.72 -90.36 18.89
CA THR A 146 81.88 -89.95 20.04
C THR A 146 81.73 -88.43 20.10
N TYR A 147 82.82 -87.68 19.99
CA TYR A 147 82.77 -86.21 19.89
C TYR A 147 81.94 -85.71 18.68
N GLN A 148 81.99 -86.40 17.54
CA GLN A 148 81.14 -86.07 16.39
C GLN A 148 79.65 -86.33 16.66
N ARG A 149 79.30 -87.42 17.37
CA ARG A 149 77.91 -87.69 17.80
C ARG A 149 77.39 -86.63 18.77
N GLU A 150 78.14 -86.35 19.84
CA GLU A 150 77.81 -85.30 20.82
C GLU A 150 77.60 -83.93 20.14
N ARG A 151 78.43 -83.62 19.13
CA ARG A 151 78.28 -82.41 18.32
C ARG A 151 77.03 -82.43 17.41
N ILE A 152 76.63 -83.58 16.88
CA ILE A 152 75.37 -83.73 16.12
C ILE A 152 74.19 -83.55 17.08
N ASP A 153 74.15 -84.25 18.21
CA ASP A 153 73.09 -84.15 19.22
C ASP A 153 72.91 -82.69 19.70
N ALA A 154 74.01 -81.98 19.95
CA ALA A 154 73.99 -80.57 20.34
C ALA A 154 73.50 -79.63 19.22
N LEU A 155 73.74 -79.97 17.95
CA LEU A 155 73.20 -79.23 16.79
C LEU A 155 71.71 -79.52 16.59
N GLU A 156 71.26 -80.77 16.72
CA GLU A 156 69.84 -81.15 16.65
C GLU A 156 69.03 -80.48 17.76
N GLN A 157 69.52 -80.49 19.01
CA GLN A 157 68.90 -79.76 20.12
C GLN A 157 68.81 -78.24 19.83
N ARG A 158 69.84 -77.66 19.20
CA ARG A 158 69.86 -76.25 18.82
C ARG A 158 68.87 -75.93 17.69
N VAL A 159 68.71 -76.84 16.72
CA VAL A 159 67.69 -76.73 15.66
C VAL A 159 66.29 -76.85 16.27
N ALA A 160 66.00 -77.90 17.03
CA ALA A 160 64.70 -78.10 17.68
C ALA A 160 64.31 -76.95 18.63
N LYS A 161 65.29 -76.33 19.31
CA LYS A 161 65.07 -75.09 20.07
C LYS A 161 64.70 -73.91 19.15
N LYS A 162 65.42 -73.71 18.06
CA LYS A 162 65.14 -72.64 17.09
C LYS A 162 63.82 -72.83 16.35
N GLU A 163 63.40 -74.06 16.09
CA GLU A 163 62.08 -74.36 15.52
C GLU A 163 60.95 -74.00 16.48
N LYS A 164 61.09 -74.31 17.79
CA LYS A 164 60.14 -73.89 18.83
C LYS A 164 60.08 -72.37 18.99
N GLU A 165 61.22 -71.68 18.96
CA GLU A 165 61.28 -70.21 18.95
C GLU A 165 60.58 -69.63 17.70
N ASN A 166 60.85 -70.16 16.52
CA ASN A 166 60.23 -69.74 15.26
C ASN A 166 58.71 -70.03 15.22
N ALA A 167 58.26 -71.13 15.82
CA ALA A 167 56.84 -71.46 15.94
C ALA A 167 56.11 -70.44 16.84
N GLY A 168 56.67 -70.13 18.01
CA GLY A 168 56.14 -69.09 18.90
C GLY A 168 56.10 -67.71 18.24
N GLN A 169 57.12 -67.34 17.46
CA GLN A 169 57.12 -66.10 16.68
C GLN A 169 56.04 -66.10 15.58
N ARG A 170 55.82 -67.22 14.88
CA ARG A 170 54.73 -67.36 13.88
C ARG A 170 53.34 -67.21 14.54
N GLU A 171 53.13 -67.81 15.70
CA GLU A 171 51.89 -67.61 16.47
C GLU A 171 51.71 -66.14 16.89
N GLN A 172 52.75 -65.48 17.40
CA GLN A 172 52.69 -64.07 17.76
C GLN A 172 52.36 -63.19 16.55
N LEU A 173 52.99 -63.44 15.39
CA LEU A 173 52.68 -62.74 14.14
C LEU A 173 51.25 -62.99 13.67
N GLN A 174 50.72 -64.21 13.81
CA GLN A 174 49.31 -64.50 13.50
C GLN A 174 48.34 -63.76 14.45
N ARG A 175 48.59 -63.78 15.77
CA ARG A 175 47.79 -63.05 16.77
C ARG A 175 47.81 -61.53 16.50
N LEU A 176 48.97 -60.96 16.19
CA LEU A 176 49.10 -59.56 15.79
C LEU A 176 48.37 -59.26 14.47
N THR A 177 48.49 -60.12 13.45
CA THR A 177 47.79 -59.95 12.16
C THR A 177 46.27 -59.97 12.35
N LEU A 178 45.75 -60.87 13.19
CA LEU A 178 44.32 -60.91 13.54
C LEU A 178 43.89 -59.65 14.30
N ARG A 179 44.70 -59.18 15.25
CA ARG A 179 44.42 -57.95 16.00
C ARG A 179 44.46 -56.70 15.12
N THR A 180 45.36 -56.63 14.15
CA THR A 180 45.37 -55.54 13.15
C THR A 180 44.07 -55.56 12.34
N LYS A 181 43.63 -56.71 11.82
CA LYS A 181 42.37 -56.83 11.09
C LYS A 181 41.14 -56.48 11.92
N GLU A 182 41.14 -56.83 13.21
CA GLU A 182 40.10 -56.44 14.16
C GLU A 182 40.04 -54.90 14.34
N LEU A 183 41.20 -54.25 14.48
CA LEU A 183 41.32 -52.80 14.60
C LEU A 183 40.99 -52.08 13.28
N GLU A 184 41.34 -52.65 12.14
CA GLU A 184 40.93 -52.17 10.81
C GLU A 184 39.40 -52.21 10.67
N GLY A 185 38.75 -53.33 11.01
CA GLY A 185 37.28 -53.46 11.02
C GLY A 185 36.59 -52.52 12.01
N GLN A 186 37.18 -52.26 13.17
CA GLN A 186 36.70 -51.24 14.12
C GLN A 186 36.84 -49.82 13.57
N LEU A 187 37.96 -49.51 12.90
CA LEU A 187 38.17 -48.21 12.24
C LEU A 187 37.25 -48.00 11.05
N GLU A 188 36.98 -49.02 10.24
CA GLU A 188 36.02 -48.94 9.13
C GLU A 188 34.59 -48.77 9.64
N SER A 189 34.21 -49.51 10.68
CA SER A 189 32.91 -49.38 11.35
C SER A 189 32.72 -47.98 11.94
N ARG A 190 33.74 -47.46 12.65
CA ARG A 190 33.73 -46.09 13.18
C ARG A 190 33.68 -45.04 12.06
N LYS A 191 34.37 -45.23 10.93
CA LYS A 191 34.27 -44.35 9.76
C LYS A 191 32.90 -44.38 9.09
N HIS A 192 32.16 -45.48 9.17
CA HIS A 192 30.77 -45.53 8.68
C HIS A 192 29.85 -44.77 9.65
N GLN A 193 29.95 -45.01 10.95
CA GLN A 193 29.21 -44.25 11.97
C GLN A 193 29.52 -42.74 11.91
N GLU A 194 30.77 -42.35 11.68
CA GLU A 194 31.20 -40.96 11.53
C GLU A 194 30.64 -40.32 10.24
N LYS A 195 30.57 -41.07 9.13
CA LYS A 195 29.88 -40.62 7.90
C LYS A 195 28.37 -40.50 8.09
N GLU A 196 27.73 -41.47 8.74
CA GLU A 196 26.30 -41.47 9.01
C GLU A 196 25.93 -40.30 9.93
N ALA A 197 26.71 -40.05 10.98
CA ALA A 197 26.59 -38.87 11.82
C ALA A 197 26.86 -37.55 11.05
N HIS A 198 27.81 -37.53 10.12
CA HIS A 198 28.05 -36.36 9.25
C HIS A 198 26.92 -36.12 8.24
N VAL A 199 26.25 -37.16 7.75
CA VAL A 199 25.06 -37.03 6.90
C VAL A 199 23.89 -36.54 7.75
N ALA A 200 23.60 -37.17 8.89
CA ALA A 200 22.53 -36.75 9.79
C ALA A 200 22.68 -35.29 10.25
N THR A 201 23.85 -34.89 10.74
CA THR A 201 24.11 -33.49 11.16
C THR A 201 24.10 -32.49 9.99
N LYS A 202 24.41 -32.93 8.75
CA LYS A 202 24.26 -32.11 7.55
C LYS A 202 22.79 -31.96 7.15
N ASP A 203 22.01 -33.03 7.24
CA ASP A 203 20.58 -33.02 6.90
C ASP A 203 19.78 -32.22 7.95
N GLU A 204 20.13 -32.32 9.24
CA GLU A 204 19.69 -31.44 10.33
C GLU A 204 20.06 -29.98 10.06
N TYR A 205 21.31 -29.69 9.66
CA TYR A 205 21.74 -28.33 9.32
C TYR A 205 20.96 -27.78 8.11
N GLU A 206 20.75 -28.58 7.06
CA GLU A 206 19.94 -28.17 5.92
C GLU A 206 18.46 -27.99 6.29
N GLN A 207 17.92 -28.78 7.21
CA GLN A 207 16.57 -28.58 7.73
C GLN A 207 16.47 -27.28 8.54
N LEU A 208 17.38 -27.04 9.49
CA LEU A 208 17.47 -25.78 10.24
C LEU A 208 17.67 -24.56 9.32
N GLN A 209 18.39 -24.73 8.20
CA GLN A 209 18.52 -23.68 7.19
C GLN A 209 17.19 -23.44 6.46
N ARG A 210 16.48 -24.49 6.02
CA ARG A 210 15.13 -24.37 5.41
C ARG A 210 14.13 -23.72 6.37
N GLU A 211 14.14 -24.10 7.64
CA GLU A 211 13.31 -23.49 8.69
C GLU A 211 13.70 -22.02 8.91
N SER A 212 15.00 -21.69 8.94
CA SER A 212 15.45 -20.30 9.01
C SER A 212 15.06 -19.47 7.79
N ASP A 213 14.98 -20.05 6.60
CA ASP A 213 14.55 -19.36 5.38
C ASP A 213 13.04 -19.17 5.34
N GLN A 214 12.23 -20.17 5.74
CA GLN A 214 10.79 -20.01 5.97
C GLN A 214 10.47 -18.94 7.04
N MET A 215 11.28 -18.85 8.10
CA MET A 215 11.17 -17.80 9.11
C MET A 215 11.60 -16.42 8.57
N ARG A 216 12.47 -16.34 7.55
CA ARG A 216 12.78 -15.08 6.84
C ARG A 216 11.65 -14.67 5.91
N GLU A 217 11.04 -15.60 5.18
CA GLU A 217 9.91 -15.37 4.29
C GLU A 217 8.67 -14.89 5.06
N THR A 218 8.30 -15.57 6.15
CA THR A 218 7.19 -15.12 7.03
C THR A 218 7.49 -13.78 7.71
N LEU A 219 8.74 -13.49 8.09
CA LEU A 219 9.14 -12.15 8.54
C LEU A 219 9.19 -11.11 7.41
N ALA A 220 9.13 -11.51 6.13
CA ALA A 220 8.98 -10.60 4.99
C ALA A 220 7.50 -10.34 4.69
N THR A 221 6.63 -11.36 4.72
CA THR A 221 5.17 -11.18 4.56
C THR A 221 4.59 -10.34 5.69
N LEU A 222 4.91 -10.64 6.95
CA LEU A 222 4.47 -9.85 8.12
C LEU A 222 4.96 -8.39 8.09
N ARG A 223 6.13 -8.12 7.48
CA ARG A 223 6.58 -6.74 7.22
C ARG A 223 5.76 -6.07 6.13
N GLY A 224 5.47 -6.78 5.03
CA GLY A 224 4.60 -6.32 3.95
C GLY A 224 3.19 -5.98 4.43
N GLU A 225 2.59 -6.86 5.22
CA GLU A 225 1.30 -6.67 5.90
C GLU A 225 1.36 -5.46 6.85
N MET A 226 2.40 -5.34 7.67
CA MET A 226 2.58 -4.18 8.55
C MET A 226 2.71 -2.86 7.78
N THR A 227 3.38 -2.84 6.61
CA THR A 227 3.42 -1.66 5.74
C THR A 227 2.05 -1.36 5.12
N ALA A 228 1.34 -2.37 4.60
CA ALA A 228 0.00 -2.18 4.03
C ALA A 228 -1.00 -1.63 5.05
N LEU A 229 -1.02 -2.18 6.27
CA LEU A 229 -1.84 -1.70 7.39
C LEU A 229 -1.43 -0.30 7.87
N ARG A 230 -0.14 0.07 7.73
CA ARG A 230 0.34 1.42 8.03
C ARG A 230 -0.16 2.43 7.00
N ASP A 231 -0.07 2.07 5.72
CA ASP A 231 -0.52 2.91 4.62
C ASP A 231 -2.05 3.07 4.62
N GLU A 232 -2.79 1.98 4.83
CA GLU A 232 -4.24 2.00 5.07
C GLU A 232 -4.59 2.91 6.26
N ARG A 233 -3.88 2.78 7.39
CA ARG A 233 -4.07 3.69 8.54
C ARG A 233 -3.82 5.15 8.17
N THR A 234 -2.83 5.47 7.33
CA THR A 234 -2.63 6.86 6.88
C THR A 234 -3.76 7.34 5.96
N SER A 235 -4.27 6.47 5.07
CA SER A 235 -5.43 6.76 4.20
C SER A 235 -6.72 6.99 5.01
N LEU A 236 -7.01 6.13 5.98
CA LEU A 236 -8.11 6.33 6.92
C LEU A 236 -7.92 7.61 7.75
N GLN A 237 -6.68 7.94 8.13
CA GLN A 237 -6.40 9.17 8.87
C GLN A 237 -6.58 10.43 8.01
N THR A 238 -6.25 10.42 6.70
CA THR A 238 -6.56 11.54 5.81
C THR A 238 -8.06 11.68 5.56
N GLN A 239 -8.78 10.57 5.31
CA GLN A 239 -10.24 10.56 5.20
C GLN A 239 -10.92 11.11 6.47
N VAL A 240 -10.42 10.76 7.67
CA VAL A 240 -10.89 11.31 8.96
C VAL A 240 -10.59 12.81 9.09
N THR A 241 -9.50 13.33 8.51
CA THR A 241 -9.29 14.79 8.46
C THR A 241 -10.19 15.49 7.45
N GLU A 242 -10.42 14.90 6.28
CA GLU A 242 -11.27 15.47 5.23
C GLU A 242 -12.75 15.51 5.67
N THR A 243 -13.27 14.42 6.23
CA THR A 243 -14.63 14.36 6.81
C THR A 243 -14.82 15.33 7.97
N LYS A 244 -13.79 15.60 8.78
CA LYS A 244 -13.82 16.66 9.81
C LYS A 244 -13.85 18.07 9.20
N MET A 245 -13.22 18.28 8.06
CA MET A 245 -13.26 19.57 7.34
C MET A 245 -14.60 19.78 6.63
N SER A 246 -15.15 18.76 5.97
CA SER A 246 -16.48 18.84 5.36
C SER A 246 -17.59 18.98 6.40
N LEU A 247 -17.49 18.32 7.56
CA LEU A 247 -18.38 18.54 8.70
C LEU A 247 -18.32 19.99 9.21
N LYS A 248 -17.13 20.58 9.35
CA LYS A 248 -16.98 22.01 9.71
C LYS A 248 -17.63 22.93 8.68
N ALA A 249 -17.44 22.68 7.39
CA ALA A 249 -18.07 23.45 6.31
C ALA A 249 -19.60 23.32 6.33
N ALA A 250 -20.13 22.11 6.58
CA ALA A 250 -21.56 21.86 6.73
C ALA A 250 -22.15 22.57 7.97
N MET A 251 -21.44 22.55 9.11
CA MET A 251 -21.84 23.29 10.32
C MET A 251 -21.83 24.80 10.08
N PHE A 252 -20.82 25.35 9.40
CA PHE A 252 -20.78 26.76 9.03
C PHE A 252 -21.98 27.14 8.14
N LYS A 253 -22.25 26.35 7.09
CA LYS A 253 -23.41 26.56 6.21
C LYS A 253 -24.75 26.41 6.95
N TYR A 254 -24.85 25.55 7.96
CA TYR A 254 -26.03 25.42 8.81
C TYR A 254 -26.24 26.64 9.72
N VAL A 255 -25.17 27.23 10.26
CA VAL A 255 -25.23 28.49 11.01
C VAL A 255 -25.68 29.63 10.09
N GLN A 256 -25.05 29.77 8.92
CA GLN A 256 -25.42 30.78 7.92
C GLN A 256 -26.90 30.65 7.51
N LEU A 257 -27.38 29.44 7.20
CA LEU A 257 -28.80 29.22 6.86
C LEU A 257 -29.77 29.50 8.03
N LYS A 258 -29.31 29.43 9.28
CA LYS A 258 -30.08 29.87 10.46
C LYS A 258 -30.12 31.40 10.57
N GLU A 259 -29.01 32.07 10.32
CA GLU A 259 -28.92 33.53 10.29
C GLU A 259 -29.78 34.10 9.15
N ASP A 260 -29.65 33.55 7.94
CA ASP A 260 -30.50 33.87 6.78
C ASP A 260 -31.99 33.64 7.09
N LYS A 261 -32.36 32.54 7.78
CA LYS A 261 -33.75 32.32 8.20
C LYS A 261 -34.24 33.39 9.16
N VAL A 262 -33.47 33.74 10.19
CA VAL A 262 -33.86 34.80 11.15
C VAL A 262 -34.00 36.15 10.46
N VAL A 263 -33.12 36.47 9.50
CA VAL A 263 -33.22 37.68 8.68
C VAL A 263 -34.48 37.64 7.79
N LEU A 264 -34.86 36.48 7.25
CA LEU A 264 -36.11 36.31 6.50
C LEU A 264 -37.35 36.42 7.40
N ASP A 265 -37.37 35.77 8.56
CA ASP A 265 -38.47 35.84 9.53
C ASP A 265 -38.73 37.31 9.95
N VAL A 266 -37.67 38.09 10.21
CA VAL A 266 -37.76 39.53 10.52
C VAL A 266 -38.23 40.35 9.31
N ARG A 267 -37.80 40.01 8.09
CA ARG A 267 -38.27 40.69 6.86
C ARG A 267 -39.73 40.40 6.55
N VAL A 268 -40.23 39.20 6.87
CA VAL A 268 -41.64 38.83 6.73
C VAL A 268 -42.47 39.63 7.74
N ALA A 269 -42.11 39.61 9.03
CA ALA A 269 -42.81 40.42 10.03
C ALA A 269 -42.86 41.92 9.67
N ALA A 270 -41.74 42.49 9.23
CA ALA A 270 -41.68 43.90 8.78
C ALA A 270 -42.34 44.18 7.41
N ALA A 271 -42.75 43.14 6.68
CA ALA A 271 -43.61 43.25 5.51
C ALA A 271 -45.10 43.14 5.90
N ASP A 272 -45.43 42.22 6.81
CA ASP A 272 -46.78 42.06 7.36
C ASP A 272 -47.24 43.33 8.11
N GLU A 273 -46.38 43.91 8.95
CA GLU A 273 -46.65 45.21 9.61
C GLU A 273 -46.97 46.33 8.60
N LYS A 274 -46.28 46.36 7.44
CA LYS A 274 -46.52 47.34 6.37
C LYS A 274 -47.79 47.02 5.58
N ILE A 275 -48.10 45.75 5.39
CA ILE A 275 -49.36 45.31 4.77
C ILE A 275 -50.52 45.75 5.67
N GLU A 276 -50.48 45.44 6.97
CA GLU A 276 -51.48 45.91 7.94
C GLU A 276 -51.58 47.44 7.98
N GLN A 277 -50.45 48.16 7.99
CA GLN A 277 -50.46 49.62 7.95
C GLN A 277 -51.15 50.14 6.67
N SER A 278 -50.80 49.61 5.50
CA SER A 278 -51.45 49.98 4.24
C SER A 278 -52.95 49.62 4.21
N GLN A 279 -53.36 48.55 4.90
CA GLN A 279 -54.78 48.20 5.07
C GLN A 279 -55.50 49.18 6.01
N ARG A 280 -54.87 49.63 7.10
CA ARG A 280 -55.40 50.68 7.99
C ARG A 280 -55.56 52.00 7.24
N ASP A 281 -54.53 52.43 6.50
CA ASP A 281 -54.53 53.66 5.71
C ASP A 281 -55.59 53.61 4.60
N ALA A 282 -55.73 52.46 3.91
CA ALA A 282 -56.79 52.24 2.92
C ALA A 282 -58.20 52.19 3.53
N ALA A 283 -58.36 51.67 4.76
CA ALA A 283 -59.64 51.69 5.46
C ALA A 283 -60.04 53.12 5.89
N LEU A 284 -59.09 53.90 6.44
CA LEU A 284 -59.31 55.32 6.74
C LEU A 284 -59.62 56.12 5.48
N SER A 285 -58.91 55.89 4.37
CA SER A 285 -59.19 56.54 3.09
C SER A 285 -60.57 56.16 2.53
N LYS A 286 -61.06 54.93 2.73
CA LYS A 286 -62.43 54.54 2.36
C LYS A 286 -63.47 55.26 3.22
N GLN A 287 -63.27 55.26 4.55
CA GLN A 287 -64.16 55.96 5.48
C GLN A 287 -64.24 57.47 5.17
N GLU A 288 -63.11 58.09 4.79
CA GLU A 288 -63.07 59.50 4.38
C GLU A 288 -63.79 59.73 3.03
N VAL A 289 -63.66 58.82 2.06
CA VAL A 289 -64.43 58.86 0.81
C VAL A 289 -65.94 58.71 1.07
N GLU A 290 -66.35 57.76 1.92
CA GLU A 290 -67.74 57.57 2.34
C GLU A 290 -68.30 58.81 3.08
N ARG A 291 -67.48 59.44 3.93
CA ARG A 291 -67.80 60.70 4.63
C ARG A 291 -67.99 61.86 3.65
N VAL A 292 -67.10 61.99 2.65
CA VAL A 292 -67.17 63.03 1.61
C VAL A 292 -68.37 62.79 0.68
N GLN A 293 -68.62 61.55 0.24
CA GLN A 293 -69.81 61.18 -0.53
C GLN A 293 -71.10 61.49 0.25
N SER A 294 -71.14 61.18 1.55
CA SER A 294 -72.28 61.51 2.43
C SER A 294 -72.48 63.01 2.64
N GLN A 295 -71.43 63.84 2.50
CA GLN A 295 -71.55 65.30 2.50
C GLN A 295 -71.95 65.84 1.12
N LEU A 296 -71.47 65.22 0.04
CA LEU A 296 -71.80 65.58 -1.33
C LEU A 296 -73.29 65.32 -1.62
N LEU A 297 -73.82 64.15 -1.26
CA LEU A 297 -75.26 63.85 -1.36
C LEU A 297 -76.12 64.86 -0.60
N LYS A 298 -75.72 65.24 0.63
CA LYS A 298 -76.42 66.30 1.39
C LYS A 298 -76.35 67.67 0.71
N ARG A 299 -75.23 67.99 0.04
CA ARG A 299 -75.07 69.21 -0.76
C ARG A 299 -75.91 69.17 -2.04
N GLU A 300 -76.08 68.01 -2.66
CA GLU A 300 -76.97 67.80 -3.81
C GLU A 300 -78.44 67.93 -3.38
N ASP A 301 -78.85 67.35 -2.25
CA ASP A 301 -80.18 67.57 -1.65
C ASP A 301 -80.41 69.06 -1.33
N GLU A 302 -79.46 69.73 -0.67
CA GLU A 302 -79.52 71.17 -0.40
C GLU A 302 -79.66 71.99 -1.71
N LEU A 303 -78.91 71.65 -2.76
CA LEU A 303 -79.00 72.28 -4.08
C LEU A 303 -80.35 72.03 -4.77
N VAL A 304 -80.90 70.81 -4.70
CA VAL A 304 -82.21 70.47 -5.26
C VAL A 304 -83.34 71.21 -4.52
N GLN A 305 -83.24 71.40 -3.20
CA GLN A 305 -84.21 72.22 -2.46
C GLN A 305 -84.05 73.72 -2.78
N LEU A 306 -82.83 74.23 -2.89
CA LEU A 306 -82.57 75.60 -3.34
C LEU A 306 -83.10 75.83 -4.76
N GLU A 307 -82.92 74.90 -5.69
CA GLU A 307 -83.43 75.01 -7.05
C GLU A 307 -84.97 74.93 -7.12
N LYS A 308 -85.62 74.11 -6.29
CA LYS A 308 -87.09 74.16 -6.12
C LYS A 308 -87.54 75.55 -5.66
N SER A 309 -86.96 76.09 -4.58
CA SER A 309 -87.32 77.41 -4.05
C SER A 309 -87.04 78.55 -5.04
N LYS A 310 -85.94 78.47 -5.81
CA LYS A 310 -85.61 79.37 -6.92
C LYS A 310 -86.67 79.31 -8.02
N ASN A 311 -87.14 78.10 -8.38
CA ASN A 311 -88.17 77.92 -9.39
C ASN A 311 -89.57 78.35 -8.91
N GLU A 312 -89.84 78.28 -7.61
CA GLU A 312 -91.05 78.82 -6.98
C GLU A 312 -91.02 80.36 -6.96
N LEU A 313 -89.91 80.97 -6.52
CA LEU A 313 -89.68 82.41 -6.58
C LEU A 313 -89.72 82.93 -8.03
N ALA A 314 -89.17 82.19 -9.00
CA ALA A 314 -89.26 82.56 -10.42
C ALA A 314 -90.70 82.54 -10.93
N LYS A 315 -91.53 81.56 -10.52
CA LYS A 315 -92.98 81.55 -10.83
C LYS A 315 -93.70 82.70 -10.15
N GLU A 316 -93.32 83.08 -8.93
CA GLU A 316 -93.93 84.21 -8.23
C GLU A 316 -93.55 85.56 -8.87
N VAL A 317 -92.29 85.75 -9.27
CA VAL A 317 -91.84 86.90 -10.08
C VAL A 317 -92.59 86.95 -11.41
N GLU A 318 -92.76 85.83 -12.11
CA GLU A 318 -93.52 85.76 -13.37
C GLU A 318 -95.01 86.11 -13.16
N GLN A 319 -95.61 85.71 -12.02
CA GLN A 319 -96.98 86.11 -11.65
C GLN A 319 -97.08 87.61 -11.30
N GLN A 320 -96.11 88.16 -10.56
CA GLN A 320 -96.07 89.60 -10.26
C GLN A 320 -95.87 90.43 -11.54
N LYS A 321 -95.01 89.97 -12.45
CA LYS A 321 -94.79 90.59 -13.76
C LYS A 321 -96.07 90.62 -14.59
N LYS A 322 -96.82 89.52 -14.67
CA LYS A 322 -98.14 89.48 -15.34
C LYS A 322 -99.16 90.43 -14.69
N ARG A 323 -99.21 90.53 -13.36
CA ARG A 323 -100.06 91.52 -12.66
C ARG A 323 -99.68 92.97 -13.02
N LEU A 324 -98.39 93.26 -13.21
CA LEU A 324 -97.91 94.58 -13.65
C LEU A 324 -98.25 94.85 -15.12
N GLU A 325 -98.10 93.86 -16.00
CA GLU A 325 -98.49 93.93 -17.42
C GLU A 325 -100.02 94.14 -17.56
N GLU A 326 -100.85 93.46 -16.76
CA GLU A 326 -102.29 93.69 -16.68
C GLU A 326 -102.67 95.09 -16.17
N MET A 327 -101.94 95.65 -15.19
CA MET A 327 -102.16 97.04 -14.76
C MET A 327 -101.71 98.05 -15.82
N ALA A 328 -100.60 97.78 -16.53
CA ALA A 328 -100.12 98.63 -17.62
C ALA A 328 -101.13 98.68 -18.77
N ALA A 329 -101.69 97.53 -19.17
CA ALA A 329 -102.76 97.47 -20.17
C ALA A 329 -103.99 98.30 -19.76
N ARG A 330 -104.49 98.11 -18.53
CA ARG A 330 -105.64 98.89 -18.01
C ARG A 330 -105.35 100.41 -17.95
N SER A 331 -104.11 100.81 -17.65
CA SER A 331 -103.69 102.22 -17.69
C SER A 331 -103.60 102.78 -19.12
N GLN A 332 -103.23 101.95 -20.09
CA GLN A 332 -103.14 102.33 -21.50
C GLN A 332 -104.53 102.45 -22.15
N ASP A 333 -105.46 101.55 -21.83
CA ASP A 333 -106.85 101.61 -22.30
C ASP A 333 -107.59 102.85 -21.75
N ALA A 334 -107.36 103.20 -20.47
CA ALA A 334 -107.91 104.42 -19.87
C ALA A 334 -107.46 105.68 -20.63
N ARG A 335 -106.15 105.81 -20.90
CA ARG A 335 -105.60 106.94 -21.67
C ARG A 335 -106.11 107.01 -23.11
N GLN A 336 -106.40 105.87 -23.74
CA GLN A 336 -107.01 105.85 -25.08
C GLN A 336 -108.47 106.29 -25.09
N LEU A 337 -109.20 106.17 -23.99
CA LEU A 337 -110.54 106.76 -23.85
C LEU A 337 -110.47 108.27 -23.63
N GLU A 338 -109.58 108.74 -22.75
CA GLU A 338 -109.37 110.17 -22.48
C GLU A 338 -109.05 110.95 -23.76
N LEU A 339 -108.07 110.48 -24.56
CA LEU A 339 -107.69 111.12 -25.83
C LEU A 339 -108.83 111.18 -26.86
N LYS A 340 -109.69 110.15 -26.92
CA LYS A 340 -110.88 110.14 -27.80
C LYS A 340 -111.96 111.11 -27.34
N HIS A 341 -112.07 111.35 -26.04
CA HIS A 341 -112.94 112.40 -25.51
C HIS A 341 -112.38 113.80 -25.81
N GLU A 342 -111.08 114.04 -25.56
CA GLU A 342 -110.46 115.35 -25.82
C GLU A 342 -110.59 115.82 -27.28
N SER A 343 -110.37 114.94 -28.26
CA SER A 343 -110.54 115.31 -29.68
C SER A 343 -111.99 115.71 -29.98
N SER A 344 -112.95 114.90 -29.52
CA SER A 344 -114.39 115.15 -29.73
C SER A 344 -114.89 116.47 -29.11
N TRP A 345 -114.21 116.98 -28.08
CA TRP A 345 -114.49 118.29 -27.49
C TRP A 345 -113.81 119.44 -28.23
N LYS A 346 -112.57 119.27 -28.72
CA LYS A 346 -111.88 120.27 -29.56
C LYS A 346 -112.61 120.52 -30.89
N ASP A 347 -113.10 119.46 -31.52
CA ASP A 347 -113.84 119.56 -32.79
C ASP A 347 -115.18 120.28 -32.60
N LYS A 348 -115.87 120.05 -31.48
CA LYS A 348 -117.11 120.79 -31.12
C LYS A 348 -116.85 122.24 -30.73
N ALA A 349 -115.80 122.52 -29.96
CA ALA A 349 -115.45 123.88 -29.57
C ALA A 349 -115.11 124.74 -30.80
N SER A 350 -114.28 124.24 -31.71
CA SER A 350 -113.91 124.95 -32.94
C SER A 350 -115.08 125.11 -33.91
N SER A 351 -115.99 124.13 -34.00
CA SER A 351 -117.26 124.28 -34.74
C SER A 351 -118.09 125.46 -34.21
N LEU A 352 -118.30 125.53 -32.89
CA LEU A 352 -119.11 126.58 -32.26
C LEU A 352 -118.44 127.96 -32.34
N GLU A 353 -117.11 128.06 -32.21
CA GLU A 353 -116.40 129.32 -32.43
C GLU A 353 -116.57 129.85 -33.86
N ASN A 354 -116.57 128.96 -34.86
CA ASN A 354 -116.75 129.34 -36.26
C ASN A 354 -118.18 129.83 -36.53
N GLU A 355 -119.21 129.19 -35.95
CA GLU A 355 -120.61 129.67 -36.03
C GLU A 355 -120.78 131.03 -35.35
N VAL A 356 -120.21 131.24 -34.16
CA VAL A 356 -120.24 132.54 -33.47
C VAL A 356 -119.53 133.63 -34.27
N ARG A 357 -118.42 133.30 -34.95
CA ARG A 357 -117.69 134.24 -35.81
C ARG A 357 -118.48 134.59 -37.07
N ALA A 358 -119.16 133.62 -37.69
CA ALA A 358 -120.04 133.85 -38.83
C ALA A 358 -121.25 134.73 -38.45
N LEU A 359 -121.95 134.41 -37.36
CA LEU A 359 -123.12 135.16 -36.89
C LEU A 359 -122.80 136.62 -36.54
N LYS A 360 -121.62 136.90 -35.97
CA LYS A 360 -121.15 138.28 -35.76
C LYS A 360 -121.04 139.06 -37.07
N SER A 361 -120.41 138.46 -38.09
CA SER A 361 -120.22 139.13 -39.39
C SER A 361 -121.54 139.47 -40.10
N GLN A 362 -122.58 138.62 -39.97
CA GLN A 362 -123.91 138.89 -40.51
C GLN A 362 -124.65 140.01 -39.74
N LEU A 363 -124.45 140.11 -38.43
CA LEU A 363 -125.05 141.17 -37.60
C LEU A 363 -124.38 142.53 -37.88
N GLU A 364 -123.09 142.53 -38.20
CA GLU A 364 -122.35 143.72 -38.63
C GLU A 364 -122.75 144.18 -40.05
N SER A 365 -122.95 143.25 -41.00
CA SER A 365 -123.44 143.63 -42.34
C SER A 365 -124.87 144.21 -42.30
N GLN A 366 -125.78 143.59 -41.54
CA GLN A 366 -127.14 144.11 -41.37
C GLN A 366 -127.17 145.49 -40.70
N ARG A 367 -126.23 145.78 -39.78
CA ARG A 367 -126.06 147.14 -39.24
C ARG A 367 -125.67 148.15 -40.32
N THR A 368 -124.77 147.79 -41.25
CA THR A 368 -124.40 148.70 -42.34
C THR A 368 -125.51 148.94 -43.35
N GLU A 369 -126.36 147.95 -43.65
CA GLU A 369 -127.52 148.11 -44.53
C GLU A 369 -128.58 149.05 -43.93
N ILE A 370 -128.85 148.95 -42.62
CA ILE A 370 -129.79 149.83 -41.91
C ILE A 370 -129.32 151.29 -41.91
N GLU A 371 -128.02 151.55 -41.81
CA GLU A 371 -127.49 152.92 -41.84
C GLU A 371 -127.51 153.50 -43.27
N GLN A 372 -127.24 152.68 -44.30
CA GLN A 372 -127.40 153.07 -45.71
C GLN A 372 -128.86 153.40 -46.06
N MET A 373 -129.83 152.64 -45.54
CA MET A 373 -131.27 152.92 -45.70
C MET A 373 -131.66 154.31 -45.16
N LYS A 374 -131.11 154.74 -44.01
CA LYS A 374 -131.33 156.10 -43.49
C LYS A 374 -130.74 157.17 -44.39
N GLN A 375 -129.55 156.94 -44.92
CA GLN A 375 -128.85 157.88 -45.81
C GLN A 375 -129.71 158.20 -47.06
N VAL A 376 -130.23 157.17 -47.72
CA VAL A 376 -131.15 157.31 -48.86
C VAL A 376 -132.42 158.07 -48.47
N GLN A 377 -132.96 157.81 -47.28
CA GLN A 377 -134.15 158.51 -46.78
C GLN A 377 -133.91 160.01 -46.56
N THR A 378 -132.70 160.42 -46.17
CA THR A 378 -132.33 161.85 -46.05
C THR A 378 -132.11 162.56 -47.39
N ASP A 379 -131.62 161.85 -48.42
CA ASP A 379 -131.41 162.49 -49.74
C ASP A 379 -132.70 162.61 -50.55
N VAL A 380 -133.68 161.72 -50.39
CA VAL A 380 -135.04 161.89 -50.94
C VAL A 380 -135.70 163.16 -50.39
N ALA A 381 -135.52 163.48 -49.12
CA ALA A 381 -136.08 164.70 -48.51
C ALA A 381 -135.45 165.99 -49.07
N ARG A 382 -134.18 165.96 -49.48
CA ARG A 382 -133.44 167.14 -49.96
C ARG A 382 -133.78 167.52 -51.41
N VAL A 383 -134.22 166.58 -52.24
CA VAL A 383 -134.58 166.83 -53.66
C VAL A 383 -135.96 167.49 -53.82
N LEU A 384 -136.80 167.48 -52.79
CA LEU A 384 -138.15 168.08 -52.81
C LEU A 384 -138.16 169.61 -52.60
N SER A 385 -137.00 170.27 -52.52
CA SER A 385 -136.91 171.70 -52.19
C SER A 385 -135.72 172.42 -52.86
N GLY A 386 -135.93 172.97 -54.07
CA GLY A 386 -135.05 174.00 -54.65
C GLY A 386 -134.61 173.76 -56.09
N ASP A 387 -135.18 174.57 -56.99
CA ASP A 387 -134.70 175.01 -58.32
C ASP A 387 -134.01 174.06 -59.31
N ALA A 388 -134.75 173.86 -60.41
CA ALA A 388 -134.31 174.02 -61.80
C ALA A 388 -133.19 173.12 -62.36
N ASN A 389 -133.63 172.02 -62.99
CA ASN A 389 -133.09 171.44 -64.24
C ASN A 389 -131.60 171.01 -64.26
N THR A 390 -131.25 169.76 -64.54
CA THR A 390 -131.80 168.92 -65.62
C THR A 390 -131.68 167.40 -65.35
N SER A 391 -132.62 166.66 -65.96
CA SER A 391 -132.48 165.27 -66.45
C SER A 391 -132.17 164.13 -65.47
N GLY A 392 -132.54 162.91 -65.91
CA GLY A 392 -132.00 161.66 -65.38
C GLY A 392 -133.04 160.62 -64.97
N ASP A 393 -133.15 159.56 -65.77
CA ASP A 393 -132.57 158.23 -65.52
C ASP A 393 -132.65 157.60 -64.12
N LYS A 394 -132.54 158.39 -63.04
CA LYS A 394 -132.72 157.95 -61.65
C LYS A 394 -134.10 157.32 -61.42
N LEU A 395 -135.13 157.84 -62.08
CA LEU A 395 -136.50 157.27 -62.03
C LEU A 395 -136.61 155.90 -62.73
N LEU A 396 -135.81 155.63 -63.76
CA LEU A 396 -135.74 154.32 -64.42
C LEU A 396 -134.86 153.33 -63.66
N ALA A 397 -133.76 153.80 -63.06
CA ALA A 397 -132.90 152.99 -62.20
C ALA A 397 -133.66 152.45 -60.97
N LEU A 398 -134.37 153.32 -60.24
CA LEU A 398 -135.13 152.93 -59.04
C LEU A 398 -136.27 151.93 -59.34
N SER A 399 -136.87 152.00 -60.54
CA SER A 399 -137.91 151.04 -60.95
C SER A 399 -137.33 149.61 -61.09
N ASN A 400 -136.19 149.48 -61.76
CA ASN A 400 -135.51 148.19 -61.95
C ASN A 400 -134.95 147.62 -60.64
N GLU A 401 -134.48 148.49 -59.73
CA GLU A 401 -133.93 148.09 -58.42
C GLU A 401 -135.00 147.49 -57.48
N VAL A 402 -136.26 147.91 -57.60
CA VAL A 402 -137.39 147.33 -56.83
C VAL A 402 -137.76 145.93 -57.34
N ILE A 403 -137.81 145.73 -58.65
CA ILE A 403 -138.22 144.45 -59.26
C ILE A 403 -137.25 143.32 -58.86
N GLU A 404 -135.95 143.53 -58.98
CA GLU A 404 -134.99 142.45 -58.70
C GLU A 404 -134.79 142.20 -57.19
N ARG A 405 -135.02 143.20 -56.32
CA ARG A 405 -135.11 142.97 -54.86
C ARG A 405 -136.25 142.04 -54.48
N GLN A 406 -137.42 142.16 -55.13
CA GLN A 406 -138.55 141.27 -54.87
C GLN A 406 -138.24 139.82 -55.27
N ARG A 407 -137.50 139.63 -56.37
CA ARG A 407 -137.06 138.32 -56.87
C ARG A 407 -136.04 137.60 -55.97
N VAL A 408 -135.19 138.36 -55.26
CA VAL A 408 -134.27 137.81 -54.25
C VAL A 408 -135.03 137.31 -53.02
N ALA A 409 -136.07 138.04 -52.57
CA ALA A 409 -136.86 137.69 -51.39
C ALA A 409 -137.59 136.33 -51.54
N GLU A 410 -138.22 136.07 -52.69
CA GLU A 410 -138.95 134.83 -52.96
C GLU A 410 -138.03 133.59 -52.96
N ASN A 411 -136.82 133.72 -53.54
CA ASN A 411 -135.83 132.65 -53.52
C ASN A 411 -135.34 132.33 -52.10
N HIS A 412 -135.18 133.34 -51.25
CA HIS A 412 -134.74 133.14 -49.86
C HIS A 412 -135.83 132.47 -49.00
N ALA A 413 -137.11 132.82 -49.22
CA ALA A 413 -138.24 132.16 -48.58
C ALA A 413 -138.32 130.66 -48.90
N MET A 414 -138.10 130.28 -50.16
CA MET A 414 -138.09 128.87 -50.59
C MET A 414 -136.97 128.04 -49.93
N GLN A 415 -135.79 128.62 -49.72
CA GLN A 415 -134.69 127.92 -49.05
C GLN A 415 -134.97 127.64 -47.57
N LEU A 416 -135.58 128.59 -46.86
CA LEU A 416 -135.95 128.43 -45.44
C LEU A 416 -136.99 127.33 -45.25
N LEU A 417 -138.04 127.30 -46.08
CA LEU A 417 -139.09 126.27 -46.06
C LEU A 417 -138.51 124.86 -46.23
N LYS A 418 -137.56 124.70 -47.16
CA LYS A 418 -136.88 123.43 -47.42
C LYS A 418 -135.96 123.00 -46.26
N LYS A 419 -135.41 123.95 -45.49
CA LYS A 419 -134.55 123.69 -44.34
C LYS A 419 -135.36 123.27 -43.10
N ILE A 420 -136.55 123.83 -42.92
CA ILE A 420 -137.48 123.47 -41.83
C ILE A 420 -137.95 122.00 -41.98
N MET A 421 -138.39 121.58 -43.17
CA MET A 421 -138.85 120.20 -43.42
C MET A 421 -137.81 119.13 -43.11
N CYS A 422 -136.51 119.42 -43.27
CA CYS A 422 -135.45 118.50 -42.86
C CYS A 422 -135.35 118.38 -41.33
N LEU A 423 -135.35 119.51 -40.62
CA LEU A 423 -135.25 119.53 -39.16
C LEU A 423 -136.46 118.90 -38.45
N GLU A 424 -137.67 119.03 -39.03
CA GLU A 424 -138.86 118.33 -38.53
C GLU A 424 -138.73 116.81 -38.66
N LYS A 425 -138.11 116.32 -39.74
CA LYS A 425 -137.86 114.89 -39.97
C LYS A 425 -136.83 114.33 -38.97
N ASP A 426 -135.75 115.07 -38.72
CA ASP A 426 -134.73 114.68 -37.75
C ASP A 426 -135.27 114.72 -36.30
N ALA A 427 -136.12 115.69 -35.98
CA ALA A 427 -136.81 115.78 -34.68
C ALA A 427 -137.72 114.56 -34.43
N ALA A 428 -138.45 114.08 -35.45
CA ALA A 428 -139.26 112.86 -35.36
C ALA A 428 -138.41 111.60 -35.14
N GLN A 429 -137.19 111.55 -35.69
CA GLN A 429 -136.28 110.43 -35.47
C GLN A 429 -135.72 110.41 -34.04
N VAL A 430 -135.46 111.59 -33.45
CA VAL A 430 -135.04 111.72 -32.04
C VAL A 430 -136.13 111.30 -31.06
N THR A 431 -137.42 111.59 -31.33
CA THR A 431 -138.52 111.10 -30.47
C THR A 431 -138.68 109.58 -30.55
N GLN A 432 -138.50 108.99 -31.73
CA GLN A 432 -138.54 107.53 -31.91
C GLN A 432 -137.39 106.82 -31.16
N LEU A 433 -136.17 107.36 -31.22
CA LEU A 433 -135.03 106.84 -30.45
C LEU A 433 -135.20 107.01 -28.93
N LYS A 434 -135.83 108.10 -28.46
CA LYS A 434 -136.16 108.26 -27.02
C LYS A 434 -137.15 107.22 -26.54
N GLN A 435 -138.16 106.85 -27.34
CA GLN A 435 -139.09 105.77 -27.01
C GLN A 435 -138.38 104.41 -26.93
N ALA A 436 -137.53 104.09 -27.92
CA ALA A 436 -136.76 102.84 -27.93
C ALA A 436 -135.81 102.72 -26.73
N ASN A 437 -135.17 103.81 -26.32
CA ASN A 437 -134.26 103.82 -25.17
C ASN A 437 -135.02 103.68 -23.84
N ALA A 438 -136.22 104.27 -23.72
CA ALA A 438 -137.10 104.07 -22.57
C ALA A 438 -137.58 102.61 -22.44
N THR A 439 -137.91 101.93 -23.54
CA THR A 439 -138.23 100.50 -23.51
C THR A 439 -137.03 99.65 -23.10
N LEU A 440 -135.82 99.92 -23.62
CA LEU A 440 -134.61 99.21 -23.24
C LEU A 440 -134.21 99.43 -21.77
N GLN A 441 -134.42 100.64 -21.23
CA GLN A 441 -134.22 100.90 -19.80
C GLN A 441 -135.21 100.11 -18.94
N MET A 442 -136.50 100.04 -19.30
CA MET A 442 -137.46 99.20 -18.58
C MET A 442 -137.13 97.69 -18.69
N GLU A 443 -136.62 97.21 -19.82
CA GLU A 443 -136.17 95.81 -19.95
C GLU A 443 -134.90 95.52 -19.14
N TYR A 444 -133.96 96.47 -19.10
CA TYR A 444 -132.77 96.39 -18.24
C TYR A 444 -133.13 96.39 -16.75
N GLU A 445 -134.02 97.28 -16.30
CA GLU A 445 -134.48 97.28 -14.91
C GLU A 445 -135.31 96.04 -14.57
N LYS A 446 -136.13 95.53 -15.50
CA LYS A 446 -136.92 94.30 -15.32
C LYS A 446 -136.03 93.05 -15.21
N THR A 447 -134.96 92.96 -16.02
CA THR A 447 -133.97 91.88 -15.94
C THR A 447 -133.04 92.02 -14.73
N ARG A 448 -132.63 93.25 -14.37
CA ARG A 448 -131.93 93.54 -13.11
C ARG A 448 -132.75 93.16 -11.89
N MET A 449 -134.04 93.54 -11.84
CA MET A 449 -134.96 93.17 -10.76
C MET A 449 -135.22 91.66 -10.70
N ALA A 450 -135.23 90.96 -11.84
CA ALA A 450 -135.27 89.49 -11.86
C ALA A 450 -134.00 88.87 -11.24
N MET A 451 -132.81 89.40 -11.59
CA MET A 451 -131.54 88.94 -11.00
C MET A 451 -131.38 89.33 -9.53
N GLU A 452 -131.80 90.52 -9.10
CA GLU A 452 -131.77 90.90 -7.68
C GLU A 452 -132.76 90.05 -6.86
N ARG A 453 -133.89 89.63 -7.43
CA ARG A 453 -134.81 88.67 -6.80
C ARG A 453 -134.20 87.27 -6.65
N THR A 454 -133.53 86.71 -7.67
CA THR A 454 -132.86 85.42 -7.51
C THR A 454 -131.65 85.50 -6.57
N LYS A 455 -130.89 86.60 -6.60
CA LYS A 455 -129.73 86.82 -5.71
C LYS A 455 -130.11 87.07 -4.25
N SER A 456 -131.28 87.67 -4.00
CA SER A 456 -131.83 87.86 -2.64
C SER A 456 -132.49 86.59 -2.10
N ALA A 457 -133.18 85.82 -2.95
CA ALA A 457 -133.86 84.59 -2.54
C ALA A 457 -132.91 83.46 -2.06
N VAL A 458 -131.64 83.50 -2.45
CA VAL A 458 -130.60 82.56 -1.98
C VAL A 458 -130.03 82.96 -0.61
N ASN A 459 -130.23 84.21 -0.15
CA ASN A 459 -129.44 84.79 0.95
C ASN A 459 -130.24 85.23 2.18
N THR A 460 -131.57 85.05 2.24
CA THR A 460 -132.36 85.40 3.46
C THR A 460 -133.62 84.52 3.66
N SER A 461 -133.41 83.23 3.95
CA SER A 461 -134.41 82.30 4.50
C SER A 461 -133.65 81.08 5.05
N MET A 462 -133.50 80.81 6.35
CA MET A 462 -133.96 81.44 7.60
C MET A 462 -132.73 81.53 8.56
N SER A 463 -132.48 82.52 9.43
CA SER A 463 -133.25 83.13 10.55
C SER A 463 -133.21 82.35 11.88
N SER A 464 -132.64 82.98 12.93
CA SER A 464 -132.70 82.66 14.40
C SER A 464 -131.93 81.41 14.92
N VAL A 465 -131.39 81.29 16.16
CA VAL A 465 -131.11 82.23 17.30
C VAL A 465 -130.13 81.56 18.34
N SER A 466 -129.36 82.35 19.13
CA SER A 466 -128.55 81.98 20.36
C SER A 466 -127.31 81.04 20.19
N GLU A 467 -126.22 81.09 21.00
CA GLU A 467 -125.74 82.05 22.04
C GLU A 467 -124.21 81.92 22.37
N LYS A 468 -123.60 83.02 22.89
CA LYS A 468 -122.35 83.22 23.73
C LYS A 468 -121.13 82.24 23.63
N THR A 469 -119.87 82.60 23.33
CA THR A 469 -118.86 83.62 23.82
C THR A 469 -118.19 83.31 25.18
N PRO A 470 -116.95 83.81 25.52
CA PRO A 470 -115.92 84.62 24.80
C PRO A 470 -114.52 83.88 24.73
N THR A 471 -113.24 84.37 24.79
CA THR A 471 -112.51 85.68 25.00
C THR A 471 -111.00 85.61 24.57
N VAL A 472 -110.49 86.55 23.75
CA VAL A 472 -109.46 87.63 24.04
C VAL A 472 -108.29 87.35 25.05
N PRO A 473 -107.01 87.83 24.86
CA PRO A 473 -106.27 88.30 23.65
C PRO A 473 -104.70 88.16 23.61
N GLU A 474 -104.07 88.81 22.60
CA GLU A 474 -102.81 89.62 22.60
C GLU A 474 -101.39 89.15 22.11
N ARG A 475 -100.87 89.96 21.16
CA ARG A 475 -99.51 90.58 20.98
C ARG A 475 -98.22 89.84 20.55
N ILE A 476 -97.74 90.28 19.37
CA ILE A 476 -96.41 90.89 19.05
C ILE A 476 -95.22 90.08 18.46
N GLU A 477 -94.73 90.61 17.32
CA GLU A 477 -93.37 90.63 16.69
C GLU A 477 -92.52 89.36 16.41
N GLY A 478 -91.69 89.47 15.35
CA GLY A 478 -90.39 88.77 15.22
C GLY A 478 -90.23 87.74 14.08
N PRO A 479 -89.52 88.06 12.98
CA PRO A 479 -89.24 87.11 11.89
C PRO A 479 -87.77 86.56 11.87
N LYS A 480 -87.47 85.76 10.83
CA LYS A 480 -86.17 85.15 10.43
C LYS A 480 -85.79 83.81 11.12
N PRO A 481 -84.92 82.97 10.50
CA PRO A 481 -85.32 81.57 10.27
C PRO A 481 -84.18 80.54 10.57
N THR A 482 -84.13 79.46 9.77
CA THR A 482 -82.99 78.56 9.45
C THR A 482 -82.94 77.19 10.15
N ALA A 483 -82.77 76.15 9.33
CA ALA A 483 -82.09 74.85 9.55
C ALA A 483 -82.43 73.91 10.74
N ALA A 484 -82.99 72.75 10.37
CA ALA A 484 -82.46 71.40 10.63
C ALA A 484 -81.96 70.96 12.03
N ALA A 485 -82.80 70.13 12.68
CA ALA A 485 -82.46 68.86 13.37
C ALA A 485 -81.58 68.86 14.66
N THR A 486 -81.48 67.66 15.28
CA THR A 486 -80.37 67.16 16.15
C THR A 486 -80.64 66.96 17.67
N VAL A 487 -81.11 65.74 18.03
CA VAL A 487 -81.09 65.04 19.37
C VAL A 487 -81.80 65.69 20.58
N PRO A 488 -82.03 64.95 21.71
CA PRO A 488 -81.06 64.70 22.81
C PRO A 488 -80.77 63.20 23.10
N SER A 489 -79.53 62.76 23.41
CA SER A 489 -78.90 62.54 24.76
C SER A 489 -79.31 61.22 25.47
N THR A 490 -78.47 60.50 26.25
CA THR A 490 -77.06 60.65 26.74
C THR A 490 -76.37 59.24 26.83
N THR A 491 -75.43 58.77 27.68
CA THR A 491 -74.79 59.21 28.96
C THR A 491 -73.45 58.49 29.26
N LEU A 492 -72.37 59.24 29.54
CA LEU A 492 -71.22 59.05 30.49
C LEU A 492 -70.49 57.70 30.83
N SER A 493 -69.28 57.90 31.41
CA SER A 493 -68.32 56.98 32.07
C SER A 493 -67.35 56.19 31.14
N LEU A 494 -66.02 56.11 31.32
CA LEU A 494 -65.03 56.30 32.42
C LEU A 494 -64.76 55.05 33.28
N SER A 495 -63.73 54.26 32.93
CA SER A 495 -63.19 53.16 33.75
C SER A 495 -61.70 52.82 33.43
N THR A 496 -61.06 51.92 34.18
CA THR A 496 -59.69 52.16 34.71
C THR A 496 -58.80 50.90 34.96
N GLN A 497 -57.57 50.91 34.41
CA GLN A 497 -56.34 50.24 34.93
C GLN A 497 -56.22 48.69 34.92
N MET A 498 -54.99 48.20 35.19
CA MET A 498 -54.57 46.80 35.51
C MET A 498 -54.54 45.78 34.35
N LYS A 499 -53.84 44.63 34.38
CA LYS A 499 -52.50 44.17 34.88
C LYS A 499 -52.45 42.63 34.75
N SER A 500 -51.65 42.08 33.84
CA SER A 500 -51.11 40.69 33.88
C SER A 500 -50.03 40.56 32.80
N ALA A 501 -48.81 40.03 32.95
CA ALA A 501 -48.15 39.08 33.89
C ALA A 501 -48.19 37.61 33.46
N SER A 502 -47.03 36.93 33.63
CA SER A 502 -46.72 35.51 33.30
C SER A 502 -46.56 35.19 31.80
N LEU A 503 -45.69 34.26 31.35
CA LEU A 503 -44.80 33.31 32.07
C LEU A 503 -43.60 32.86 31.18
N SER A 504 -42.55 32.29 31.79
CA SER A 504 -41.49 31.43 31.19
C SER A 504 -40.47 32.05 30.21
N SER A 505 -39.21 31.57 30.10
CA SER A 505 -38.48 30.57 30.91
C SER A 505 -36.94 30.72 30.88
N THR A 506 -36.34 30.34 32.01
CA THR A 506 -34.93 30.04 32.34
C THR A 506 -34.10 29.30 31.27
N ILE A 507 -32.79 29.63 31.14
CA ILE A 507 -31.67 28.65 31.17
C ILE A 507 -30.28 29.30 31.41
N ARG A 508 -29.42 28.52 32.08
CA ARG A 508 -28.14 28.82 32.76
C ARG A 508 -26.99 29.34 31.90
N ASN A 509 -26.16 30.22 32.48
CA ASN A 509 -24.73 30.37 32.17
C ASN A 509 -23.87 29.54 33.14
N LYS A 510 -22.62 29.21 32.75
CA LYS A 510 -21.51 28.76 33.64
C LYS A 510 -20.15 29.10 33.02
N GLU A 511 -19.14 29.33 33.87
CA GLU A 511 -17.78 29.73 33.47
C GLU A 511 -16.81 28.57 33.17
N ASN A 512 -15.71 28.87 32.46
CA ASN A 512 -14.29 28.54 32.78
C ASN A 512 -13.37 29.01 31.62
N VAL A 513 -12.42 29.95 31.77
CA VAL A 513 -11.10 29.87 32.46
C VAL A 513 -10.19 28.80 31.80
N PRO A 514 -8.90 29.07 31.42
CA PRO A 514 -7.93 29.98 32.07
C PRO A 514 -7.07 30.92 31.17
N THR A 515 -6.11 31.64 31.80
CA THR A 515 -5.15 32.60 31.20
C THR A 515 -3.72 32.41 31.77
N SER A 516 -2.66 32.46 30.94
CA SER A 516 -1.24 32.79 31.26
C SER A 516 -0.40 32.82 29.96
N THR A 517 0.57 33.70 29.62
CA THR A 517 1.19 34.91 30.21
C THR A 517 2.50 34.71 31.03
N ILE A 518 3.48 35.64 30.84
CA ILE A 518 4.83 35.80 31.49
C ILE A 518 5.86 34.70 31.07
N ALA A 519 7.17 34.91 30.77
CA ALA A 519 8.15 36.03 30.81
C ALA A 519 8.95 36.09 29.45
N THR A 520 9.41 37.21 28.86
CA THR A 520 10.64 38.03 29.15
C THR A 520 11.90 37.27 29.62
N GLY A 521 13.12 37.43 29.06
CA GLY A 521 13.62 38.16 27.87
C GLY A 521 15.14 38.48 27.95
N LYS A 522 15.81 38.78 26.81
CA LYS A 522 17.25 39.21 26.65
C LYS A 522 18.33 38.11 26.92
N LEU A 523 19.57 38.13 26.40
CA LEU A 523 20.25 38.87 25.29
C LEU A 523 21.58 38.14 24.90
N GLN A 524 22.02 38.27 23.64
CA GLN A 524 23.44 38.20 23.17
C GLN A 524 24.24 36.87 23.37
N SER A 525 25.34 36.57 22.66
CA SER A 525 26.03 37.26 21.54
C SER A 525 26.72 36.29 20.55
N VAL A 526 26.62 36.62 19.26
CA VAL A 526 27.69 36.62 18.24
C VAL A 526 29.04 35.95 18.58
N THR A 527 29.46 34.96 17.77
CA THR A 527 30.76 35.03 17.06
C THR A 527 30.82 34.08 15.85
N THR A 528 31.47 34.53 14.79
CA THR A 528 31.77 33.75 13.57
C THR A 528 33.25 33.40 13.50
N LYS A 529 33.62 32.35 12.74
CA LYS A 529 34.84 32.33 11.90
C LYS A 529 34.87 31.14 10.92
N ARG A 530 35.59 31.34 9.80
CA ARG A 530 35.89 30.36 8.75
C ARG A 530 37.39 30.02 8.76
N LYS A 531 37.75 28.77 8.44
CA LYS A 531 38.92 28.30 7.63
C LYS A 531 38.83 26.75 7.60
N LEU A 532 39.07 25.98 6.53
CA LEU A 532 39.76 26.11 5.23
C LEU A 532 41.30 25.91 5.26
N GLU A 533 41.79 25.10 4.29
CA GLU A 533 43.19 24.74 3.92
C GLU A 533 43.90 23.72 4.85
N LEU A 534 44.03 22.43 4.47
CA LEU A 534 45.01 21.77 3.56
C LEU A 534 46.41 21.49 4.19
N PRO A 535 47.16 20.44 3.75
CA PRO A 535 48.09 19.70 4.62
C PRO A 535 49.59 19.92 4.36
N THR A 536 50.41 19.51 5.34
CA THR A 536 51.88 19.28 5.21
C THR A 536 52.30 18.22 6.27
N THR A 537 52.73 17.01 5.88
CA THR A 537 54.14 16.52 5.69
C THR A 537 54.91 16.12 6.95
N THR A 538 55.86 15.17 6.76
CA THR A 538 56.83 14.60 7.73
C THR A 538 56.26 13.63 8.79
N GLY A 539 56.95 12.53 9.12
CA GLY A 539 58.15 11.95 8.49
C GLY A 539 58.76 10.76 9.26
N ASN A 540 59.49 9.89 8.54
CA ASN A 540 60.20 8.67 9.02
C ASN A 540 59.25 7.58 9.58
N ASP A 541 59.54 6.27 9.56
CA ASP A 541 60.75 5.46 9.28
C ASP A 541 60.27 3.99 8.95
N LYS A 542 61.01 2.95 8.55
CA LYS A 542 62.47 2.72 8.35
C LYS A 542 62.73 1.48 7.45
N THR A 543 63.47 1.62 6.34
CA THR A 543 64.25 0.54 5.62
C THR A 543 63.47 -0.66 4.99
N LYS A 544 63.93 -1.40 3.96
CA LYS A 544 65.13 -1.36 3.05
C LYS A 544 64.90 -2.28 1.81
N THR A 545 65.50 -1.95 0.65
CA THR A 545 66.02 -2.83 -0.46
C THR A 545 65.18 -4.03 -0.99
N THR A 546 65.04 -4.34 -2.29
CA THR A 546 65.67 -3.97 -3.61
C THR A 546 64.57 -3.97 -4.70
N GLY A 547 64.70 -3.49 -5.94
CA GLY A 547 65.82 -2.88 -6.70
C GLY A 547 65.73 -3.25 -8.21
N ASN A 548 66.14 -2.33 -9.09
CA ASN A 548 66.23 -2.41 -10.56
C ASN A 548 64.95 -2.24 -11.42
N GLU A 549 64.99 -1.21 -12.26
CA GLU A 549 64.16 -0.97 -13.46
C GLU A 549 64.89 -1.52 -14.73
N PRO A 550 64.66 -1.01 -15.97
CA PRO A 550 63.42 -0.90 -16.76
C PRO A 550 63.52 -1.67 -18.09
N GLY A 551 62.45 -1.72 -18.91
CA GLY A 551 62.60 -2.09 -20.32
C GLY A 551 61.34 -2.46 -21.10
N THR A 552 60.59 -1.47 -21.59
CA THR A 552 59.72 -1.68 -22.77
C THR A 552 60.56 -1.48 -24.04
N PRO A 553 60.29 -2.23 -25.13
CA PRO A 553 59.54 -1.55 -26.19
C PRO A 553 58.53 -2.43 -26.97
N SER A 554 57.43 -1.78 -27.33
CA SER A 554 56.60 -1.97 -28.54
C SER A 554 56.98 -3.08 -29.54
N ARG A 555 56.04 -4.00 -29.80
CA ARG A 555 55.95 -4.64 -31.13
C ARG A 555 54.50 -4.86 -31.58
N LYS A 556 54.13 -4.21 -32.69
CA LYS A 556 52.82 -4.33 -33.33
C LYS A 556 52.64 -5.72 -33.96
N ARG A 557 51.47 -6.35 -33.76
CA ARG A 557 50.88 -7.30 -34.73
C ARG A 557 49.37 -7.12 -34.80
N SER A 558 48.93 -6.41 -35.83
CA SER A 558 47.57 -6.55 -36.37
C SER A 558 47.46 -7.87 -37.12
N LEU A 559 46.35 -8.59 -36.96
CA LEU A 559 45.85 -9.53 -37.97
C LEU A 559 44.32 -9.57 -37.95
N PHE A 560 43.74 -10.00 -39.06
CA PHE A 560 42.36 -9.70 -39.44
C PHE A 560 41.39 -10.85 -39.13
N MET A 561 40.11 -10.48 -38.95
CA MET A 561 38.91 -11.19 -39.44
C MET A 561 39.00 -12.70 -39.74
N GLN A 562 38.09 -13.48 -39.15
CA GLN A 562 36.91 -13.95 -39.91
C GLN A 562 35.80 -14.51 -39.01
N SER A 563 34.56 -14.06 -39.26
CA SER A 563 33.35 -14.74 -38.78
C SER A 563 33.04 -15.95 -39.65
N ARG A 564 32.57 -17.07 -39.06
CA ARG A 564 31.71 -18.03 -39.75
C ARG A 564 30.56 -18.52 -38.87
N TYR A 565 29.35 -18.28 -39.35
CA TYR A 565 28.11 -18.97 -38.95
C TYR A 565 28.00 -20.33 -39.69
N LEU A 566 26.91 -21.06 -39.42
CA LEU A 566 26.49 -22.36 -40.00
C LEU A 566 27.23 -23.57 -39.37
N GLN A 567 26.56 -24.50 -38.67
CA GLN A 567 25.40 -25.38 -38.97
C GLN A 567 25.77 -26.73 -39.62
N LYS A 568 25.34 -27.82 -38.96
CA LYS A 568 24.94 -29.16 -39.47
C LYS A 568 25.90 -29.84 -40.48
N PHE A 569 26.40 -31.06 -40.22
CA PHE A 569 25.57 -32.28 -40.30
C PHE A 569 26.29 -33.57 -39.80
N ALA A 570 25.48 -34.60 -39.56
CA ALA A 570 25.75 -36.05 -39.74
C ALA A 570 26.91 -36.77 -39.00
N LYS A 571 26.49 -37.63 -38.06
CA LYS A 571 26.80 -39.08 -37.94
C LYS A 571 28.18 -39.59 -38.42
N ARG A 572 28.89 -40.25 -37.49
CA ARG A 572 28.91 -41.72 -37.47
C ARG A 572 28.50 -42.21 -36.09
#